data_AF-A0A496VNS2-F1
#
_entry.id   AF-A0A496VNS2-F1
#
_cell.length_a   1.000
_cell.length_b   1.000
_cell.length_c   1.000
_cell.angle_alpha   90.00
_cell.angle_beta   90.00
_cell.angle_gamma   90.00
#
_symmetry.space_group_name_H-M   'P 1'
#
loop_
_entity.id
_entity.type
_entity.pdbx_description
1 polymer ?
#
loop_
_entity_poly.entity_id
_entity_poly.type
_entity_poly.pdbx_seq_one_letter_code
_entity_poly.pdbx_strand_id
1 'polypeptide(L)'
;MQHLQAAYEQMYGDCQRTLTEISYDHANERRLCISDEKYLDFDCVAQKYFSGKNSPATVDMLAFGDEHVLLIEFKAGKNVKIEKQQLQFKLLASILLYERVVGTIMNLDAKKLVSTRFVYIVVFYPKNCPSSSIRTKGIQNHLDKAKVRFGIDKYKGSFLEEAFTPECGNEFKRLLQRFGVKIQIE
;
A
#
# COMPACT_ATOMS: atom_id res chain seq x y z
N MET A 1 7.81 12.21 10.42
CA MET A 1 6.67 11.89 9.53
C MET A 1 5.43 12.77 9.74
N GLN A 2 5.09 13.16 10.97
CA GLN A 2 3.87 13.93 11.29
C GLN A 2 3.67 15.21 10.46
N HIS A 3 4.71 16.03 10.24
CA HIS A 3 4.59 17.23 9.41
C HIS A 3 4.26 16.93 7.94
N LEU A 4 4.77 15.83 7.39
CA LEU A 4 4.47 15.40 6.02
C LEU A 4 3.02 14.92 5.91
N GLN A 5 2.55 14.13 6.87
CA GLN A 5 1.16 13.71 6.94
C GLN A 5 0.22 14.92 6.98
N ALA A 6 0.47 15.88 7.88
CA ALA A 6 -0.33 17.09 8.00
C ALA A 6 -0.37 17.90 6.69
N ALA A 7 0.77 18.01 5.99
CA ALA A 7 0.85 18.71 4.71
C ALA A 7 0.06 18.00 3.60
N TYR A 8 0.09 16.67 3.55
CA TYR A 8 -0.75 15.87 2.65
C TYR A 8 -2.23 16.03 2.96
N GLU A 9 -2.61 15.95 4.23
CA GLU A 9 -4.01 16.10 4.67
C GLU A 9 -4.54 17.50 4.39
N GLN A 10 -3.70 18.53 4.50
CA GLN A 10 -4.07 19.90 4.13
C GLN A 10 -4.35 20.05 2.63
N MET A 11 -3.55 19.42 1.76
CA MET A 11 -3.69 19.56 0.31
C MET A 11 -4.68 18.57 -0.33
N TYR A 12 -4.78 17.37 0.23
CA TYR A 12 -5.54 16.24 -0.31
C TYR A 12 -6.52 15.65 0.70
N GLY A 13 -6.97 16.42 1.70
CA GLY A 13 -7.89 15.93 2.74
C GLY A 13 -9.22 15.40 2.20
N ASP A 14 -9.67 15.89 1.03
CA ASP A 14 -10.86 15.40 0.34
C ASP A 14 -10.63 14.11 -0.46
N CYS A 15 -9.39 13.62 -0.54
CA CYS A 15 -9.05 12.25 -0.95
C CYS A 15 -9.06 11.25 0.21
N GLN A 16 -9.45 11.66 1.42
CA GLN A 16 -9.66 10.69 2.49
C GLN A 16 -10.89 9.84 2.23
N ARG A 17 -10.73 8.52 2.32
CA ARG A 17 -11.77 7.52 2.14
C ARG A 17 -11.68 6.50 3.26
N THR A 18 -12.80 5.87 3.60
CA THR A 18 -12.80 4.77 4.56
C THR A 18 -11.99 3.61 4.00
N LEU A 19 -11.38 2.81 4.88
CA LEU A 19 -10.67 1.59 4.45
C LEU A 19 -11.61 0.65 3.67
N THR A 20 -12.91 0.67 3.98
CA THR A 20 -13.93 -0.06 3.20
C THR A 20 -14.08 0.44 1.77
N GLU A 21 -14.06 1.76 1.56
CA GLU A 21 -14.12 2.35 0.22
C GLU A 21 -12.83 2.05 -0.57
N ILE A 22 -11.66 2.25 0.05
CA ILE A 22 -10.37 2.06 -0.64
C ILE A 22 -10.14 0.60 -1.02
N SER A 23 -10.55 -0.34 -0.16
CA SER A 23 -10.35 -1.77 -0.39
C SER A 23 -11.43 -2.44 -1.24
N TYR A 24 -12.31 -1.66 -1.88
CA TYR A 24 -13.39 -2.17 -2.72
C TYR A 24 -12.86 -2.64 -4.09
N ASP A 25 -13.04 -3.92 -4.38
CA ASP A 25 -12.72 -4.53 -5.67
C ASP A 25 -13.94 -4.38 -6.59
N HIS A 26 -13.94 -3.32 -7.41
CA HIS A 26 -14.99 -3.02 -8.38
C HIS A 26 -15.21 -4.16 -9.39
N ALA A 27 -14.17 -4.88 -9.78
CA ALA A 27 -14.28 -5.94 -10.79
C ALA A 27 -15.06 -7.17 -10.28
N ASN A 28 -15.09 -7.36 -8.96
CA ASN A 28 -15.77 -8.49 -8.32
C ASN A 28 -16.83 -8.03 -7.30
N GLU A 29 -17.20 -6.75 -7.33
CA GLU A 29 -18.20 -6.08 -6.49
C GLU A 29 -18.12 -6.43 -4.99
N ARG A 30 -16.91 -6.40 -4.41
CA ARG A 30 -16.69 -6.86 -3.03
C ARG A 30 -15.72 -5.99 -2.25
N ARG A 31 -15.87 -6.02 -0.93
CA ARG A 31 -15.00 -5.32 0.03
C ARG A 31 -13.95 -6.27 0.57
N LEU A 32 -12.68 -5.88 0.56
CA LEU A 32 -11.62 -6.70 1.17
C LEU A 32 -11.49 -6.42 2.68
N CYS A 33 -11.67 -5.16 3.09
CA CYS A 33 -11.61 -4.73 4.48
C CYS A 33 -12.89 -4.00 4.91
N ILE A 34 -13.31 -4.21 6.16
CA ILE A 34 -14.45 -3.50 6.77
C ILE A 34 -13.91 -2.63 7.92
N SER A 35 -13.97 -1.30 7.76
CA SER A 35 -13.59 -0.31 8.77
C SER A 35 -13.98 1.09 8.30
N ASP A 36 -14.47 1.92 9.22
CA ASP A 36 -14.81 3.33 9.00
C ASP A 36 -13.59 4.26 9.14
N GLU A 37 -12.43 3.72 9.52
CA GLU A 37 -11.19 4.49 9.57
C GLU A 37 -10.83 5.05 8.20
N LYS A 38 -10.43 6.32 8.19
CA LYS A 38 -10.10 7.03 6.97
C LYS A 38 -8.59 7.07 6.73
N TYR A 39 -8.23 6.83 5.48
CA TYR A 39 -6.87 6.90 4.98
C TYR A 39 -6.85 7.67 3.66
N LEU A 40 -5.66 8.05 3.18
CA LEU A 40 -5.52 8.70 1.89
C LEU A 40 -5.66 7.66 0.77
N ASP A 41 -6.70 7.82 -0.06
CA ASP A 41 -6.83 7.17 -1.35
C ASP A 41 -5.79 7.77 -2.30
N PHE A 42 -4.77 6.98 -2.64
CA PHE A 42 -3.64 7.50 -3.40
C PHE A 42 -3.92 7.57 -4.91
N ASP A 43 -4.88 6.79 -5.41
CA ASP A 43 -5.41 6.94 -6.76
C ASP A 43 -6.16 8.28 -6.89
N CYS A 44 -6.91 8.71 -5.88
CA CYS A 44 -7.51 10.05 -5.83
C CYS A 44 -6.44 11.16 -5.85
N VAL A 45 -5.36 11.00 -5.07
CA VAL A 45 -4.23 11.95 -5.08
C VAL A 45 -3.60 12.04 -6.47
N ALA A 46 -3.38 10.89 -7.12
CA ALA A 46 -2.84 10.84 -8.49
C ALA A 46 -3.75 11.57 -9.48
N GLN A 47 -5.07 11.29 -9.43
CA GLN A 47 -6.06 11.97 -10.27
C GLN A 47 -6.03 13.49 -10.08
N LYS A 48 -5.93 13.96 -8.84
CA LYS A 48 -5.84 15.40 -8.56
C LYS A 48 -4.53 16.02 -9.05
N TYR A 49 -3.40 15.43 -8.71
CA TYR A 49 -2.08 15.95 -9.07
C TYR A 49 -1.93 16.10 -10.59
N PHE A 50 -2.44 15.13 -11.36
CA PHE A 50 -2.41 15.14 -12.81
C PHE A 50 -3.66 15.76 -13.48
N SER A 51 -4.59 16.34 -12.70
CA SER A 51 -5.85 16.89 -13.20
C SER A 51 -6.63 15.91 -14.10
N GLY A 52 -6.62 14.63 -13.74
CA GLY A 52 -7.30 13.52 -14.42
C GLY A 52 -6.65 13.06 -15.73
N LYS A 53 -5.61 13.73 -16.23
CA LYS A 53 -4.97 13.38 -17.52
C LYS A 53 -3.76 12.49 -17.30
N ASN A 54 -3.74 11.33 -17.95
CA ASN A 54 -2.60 10.39 -17.90
C ASN A 54 -2.17 10.04 -16.45
N SER A 55 -3.13 9.98 -15.52
CA SER A 55 -2.83 9.59 -14.13
C SER A 55 -2.25 8.18 -14.13
N PRO A 56 -1.08 7.96 -13.51
CA PRO A 56 -0.52 6.62 -13.39
C PRO A 56 -1.42 5.76 -12.49
N ALA A 57 -1.36 4.44 -12.68
CA ALA A 57 -1.91 3.51 -11.71
C ALA A 57 -1.02 3.51 -10.48
N THR A 58 -1.57 3.86 -9.32
CA THR A 58 -0.85 3.90 -8.05
C THR A 58 -1.32 2.79 -7.13
N VAL A 59 -0.70 2.69 -5.95
CA VAL A 59 -1.28 1.90 -4.87
C VAL A 59 -2.60 2.49 -4.42
N ASP A 60 -3.47 1.67 -3.88
CA ASP A 60 -4.80 2.12 -3.47
C ASP A 60 -4.72 3.08 -2.26
N MET A 61 -3.81 2.82 -1.31
CA MET A 61 -3.72 3.57 -0.05
C MET A 61 -2.30 4.04 0.30
N LEU A 62 -2.21 5.29 0.76
CA LEU A 62 -1.02 5.88 1.37
C LEU A 62 -1.26 6.10 2.88
N ALA A 63 -0.33 5.63 3.71
CA ALA A 63 -0.37 5.88 5.16
C ALA A 63 1.00 6.33 5.67
N PHE A 64 0.98 7.12 6.76
CA PHE A 64 2.17 7.65 7.40
C PHE A 64 2.35 6.97 8.75
N GLY A 65 3.47 6.25 8.91
CA GLY A 65 3.94 5.71 10.17
C GLY A 65 4.82 6.73 10.92
N ASP A 66 5.47 6.26 11.99
CA ASP A 66 6.37 7.10 12.79
C ASP A 66 7.62 7.51 12.00
N GLU A 67 8.24 6.53 11.34
CA GLU A 67 9.46 6.69 10.53
C GLU A 67 9.28 6.28 9.07
N HIS A 68 8.13 5.68 8.72
CA HIS A 68 7.91 5.02 7.44
C HIS A 68 6.75 5.63 6.66
N VAL A 69 6.86 5.60 5.34
CA VAL A 69 5.72 5.75 4.43
C VAL A 69 5.23 4.37 4.05
N LEU A 70 3.96 4.09 4.27
CA LEU A 70 3.36 2.82 3.90
C LEU A 70 2.57 2.97 2.59
N LEU A 71 2.94 2.16 1.60
CA LEU A 71 2.29 2.05 0.31
C LEU A 71 1.51 0.75 0.28
N ILE A 72 0.18 0.83 0.21
CA ILE A 72 -0.70 -0.30 0.49
C ILE A 72 -1.61 -0.57 -0.71
N GLU A 73 -1.55 -1.80 -1.21
CA GLU A 73 -2.40 -2.29 -2.29
C GLU A 73 -3.32 -3.42 -1.77
N PHE A 74 -4.59 -3.38 -2.16
CA PHE A 74 -5.58 -4.41 -1.88
C PHE A 74 -5.74 -5.33 -3.10
N LYS A 75 -5.51 -6.63 -2.90
CA LYS A 75 -5.67 -7.65 -3.94
C LYS A 75 -6.66 -8.72 -3.50
N ALA A 76 -7.81 -8.75 -4.17
CA ALA A 76 -8.80 -9.79 -3.95
C ALA A 76 -8.81 -10.88 -5.05
N GLY A 77 -8.06 -10.71 -6.15
CA GLY A 77 -8.13 -11.51 -7.40
C GLY A 77 -7.26 -12.78 -7.49
N LYS A 78 -7.43 -13.53 -8.59
CA LYS A 78 -6.92 -14.90 -8.81
C LYS A 78 -5.61 -14.99 -9.63
N ASN A 79 -5.13 -13.93 -10.30
CA ASN A 79 -4.13 -14.03 -11.38
C ASN A 79 -2.75 -13.45 -11.03
N VAL A 80 -2.06 -14.16 -10.13
CA VAL A 80 -0.78 -13.76 -9.52
C VAL A 80 0.33 -13.33 -10.51
N LYS A 81 0.40 -13.91 -11.73
CA LYS A 81 1.47 -13.58 -12.71
C LYS A 81 1.32 -12.22 -13.38
N ILE A 82 0.13 -11.89 -13.89
CA ILE A 82 -0.17 -10.58 -14.49
C ILE A 82 -0.15 -9.51 -13.40
N GLU A 83 -0.71 -9.86 -12.23
CA GLU A 83 -0.72 -9.00 -11.05
C GLU A 83 0.69 -8.63 -10.59
N LYS A 84 1.69 -9.52 -10.72
CA LYS A 84 3.07 -9.23 -10.32
C LYS A 84 3.66 -8.03 -11.08
N GLN A 85 3.57 -7.98 -12.41
CA GLN A 85 4.14 -6.83 -13.14
C GLN A 85 3.36 -5.54 -12.84
N GLN A 86 2.03 -5.63 -12.75
CA GLN A 86 1.19 -4.48 -12.43
C GLN A 86 1.52 -3.90 -11.04
N LEU A 87 1.71 -4.75 -10.03
CA LEU A 87 2.12 -4.35 -8.69
C LEU A 87 3.47 -3.63 -8.69
N GLN A 88 4.41 -4.06 -9.53
CA GLN A 88 5.72 -3.43 -9.65
C GLN A 88 5.62 -2.03 -10.27
N PHE A 89 4.82 -1.88 -11.32
CA PHE A 89 4.57 -0.58 -11.92
C PHE A 89 3.83 0.35 -10.96
N LYS A 90 2.81 -0.14 -10.25
CA LYS A 90 2.08 0.61 -9.23
C LYS A 90 3.02 1.10 -8.12
N LEU A 91 3.90 0.24 -7.60
CA LEU A 91 4.90 0.61 -6.59
C LEU A 91 5.80 1.76 -7.08
N LEU A 92 6.43 1.61 -8.26
CA LEU A 92 7.35 2.61 -8.78
C LEU A 92 6.64 3.93 -9.09
N ALA A 93 5.44 3.87 -9.70
CA ALA A 93 4.62 5.04 -9.96
C ALA A 93 4.23 5.75 -8.66
N SER A 94 3.92 5.00 -7.61
CA SER A 94 3.54 5.54 -6.30
C SER A 94 4.70 6.26 -5.62
N ILE A 95 5.91 5.69 -5.65
CA ILE A 95 7.11 6.37 -5.12
C ILE A 95 7.37 7.67 -5.88
N LEU A 96 7.34 7.63 -7.22
CA LEU A 96 7.55 8.82 -8.04
C LEU A 96 6.50 9.91 -7.81
N LEU A 97 5.22 9.53 -7.69
CA LEU A 97 4.16 10.47 -7.35
C LEU A 97 4.40 11.08 -5.97
N TYR A 98 4.73 10.25 -4.98
CA TYR A 98 5.02 10.71 -3.63
C TYR A 98 6.15 11.74 -3.63
N GLU A 99 7.27 11.44 -4.28
CA GLU A 99 8.42 12.34 -4.37
C GLU A 99 8.05 13.67 -5.03
N ARG A 100 7.28 13.63 -6.11
CA ARG A 100 6.81 14.84 -6.81
C ARG A 100 5.89 15.68 -5.94
N VAL A 101 4.94 15.05 -5.27
CA VAL A 101 4.00 15.74 -4.37
C VAL A 101 4.78 16.37 -3.21
N VAL A 102 5.64 15.61 -2.53
CA VAL A 102 6.43 16.15 -1.41
C VAL A 102 7.36 17.26 -1.85
N GLY A 103 8.04 17.11 -2.99
CA GLY A 103 8.87 18.17 -3.58
C GLY A 103 8.07 19.45 -3.85
N THR A 104 6.82 19.31 -4.29
CA THR A 104 5.91 20.45 -4.55
C THR A 104 5.43 21.11 -3.25
N ILE A 105 5.00 20.33 -2.25
CA ILE A 105 4.35 20.86 -1.04
C ILE A 105 5.37 21.40 -0.04
N MET A 106 6.48 20.68 0.14
CA MET A 106 7.38 20.90 1.26
C MET A 106 8.72 21.53 0.83
N ASN A 107 8.93 21.73 -0.48
CA ASN A 107 10.20 22.20 -1.06
C ASN A 107 11.41 21.45 -0.46
N LEU A 108 11.27 20.14 -0.24
CA LEU A 108 12.33 19.35 0.39
C LEU A 108 13.51 19.19 -0.56
N ASP A 109 14.71 19.31 -0.02
CA ASP A 109 15.94 18.90 -0.69
C ASP A 109 15.85 17.41 -1.07
N ALA A 110 16.30 17.09 -2.29
CA ALA A 110 16.40 15.74 -2.83
C ALA A 110 17.06 14.75 -1.85
N LYS A 111 18.03 15.18 -1.04
CA LYS A 111 18.67 14.31 -0.04
C LYS A 111 17.69 13.79 1.02
N LYS A 112 16.71 14.60 1.43
CA LYS A 112 15.68 14.19 2.39
C LYS A 112 14.66 13.24 1.75
N LEU A 113 14.34 13.44 0.47
CA LEU A 113 13.47 12.54 -0.28
C LEU A 113 14.07 11.13 -0.38
N VAL A 114 15.36 11.03 -0.72
CA VAL A 114 16.08 9.75 -0.84
C VAL A 114 16.18 8.99 0.49
N SER A 115 16.14 9.69 1.63
CA SER A 115 16.13 9.06 2.95
C SER A 115 14.76 8.51 3.39
N THR A 116 13.71 8.70 2.60
CA THR A 116 12.36 8.22 2.93
C THR A 116 12.34 6.70 2.97
N ARG A 117 11.90 6.15 4.10
CA ARG A 117 11.78 4.70 4.31
C ARG A 117 10.40 4.22 3.88
N PHE A 118 10.33 3.53 2.75
CA PHE A 118 9.08 2.97 2.25
C PHE A 118 8.88 1.53 2.71
N VAL A 119 7.65 1.23 3.13
CA VAL A 119 7.17 -0.13 3.39
C VAL A 119 6.03 -0.42 2.42
N TYR A 120 6.13 -1.52 1.67
CA TYR A 120 5.08 -1.93 0.75
C TYR A 120 4.22 -3.05 1.35
N ILE A 121 2.91 -2.89 1.32
CA ILE A 121 1.97 -3.87 1.88
C ILE A 121 0.98 -4.29 0.80
N VAL A 122 0.91 -5.60 0.52
CA VAL A 122 -0.17 -6.16 -0.30
C VAL A 122 -1.15 -6.90 0.60
N VAL A 123 -2.28 -6.28 0.87
CA VAL A 123 -3.36 -6.91 1.63
C VAL A 123 -4.11 -7.84 0.70
N PHE A 124 -4.28 -9.11 1.08
CA PHE A 124 -4.89 -10.11 0.20
C PHE A 124 -6.01 -10.92 0.85
N TYR A 125 -6.85 -11.55 0.01
CA TYR A 125 -7.84 -12.53 0.46
C TYR A 125 -7.34 -13.97 0.22
N PRO A 126 -7.05 -14.77 1.25
CA PRO A 126 -6.45 -16.10 1.10
C PRO A 126 -7.23 -17.06 0.22
N LYS A 127 -8.56 -17.07 0.34
CA LYS A 127 -9.41 -18.01 -0.43
C LYS A 127 -9.39 -17.73 -1.93
N ASN A 128 -9.06 -16.50 -2.33
CA ASN A 128 -9.10 -16.06 -3.73
C ASN A 128 -7.71 -15.90 -4.36
N CYS A 129 -6.68 -15.81 -3.52
CA CYS A 129 -5.28 -15.94 -3.94
C CYS A 129 -4.72 -17.28 -3.44
N PRO A 130 -5.20 -18.44 -3.96
CA PRO A 130 -4.63 -19.73 -3.58
C PRO A 130 -3.12 -19.70 -3.87
N SER A 131 -2.31 -20.23 -2.95
CA SER A 131 -0.89 -20.40 -3.25
C SER A 131 -0.81 -21.22 -4.54
N SER A 132 0.01 -20.77 -5.49
CA SER A 132 0.13 -21.43 -6.78
C SER A 132 0.63 -22.86 -6.55
N SER A 133 -0.28 -23.82 -6.65
CA SER A 133 -0.16 -25.28 -6.48
C SER A 133 -0.64 -25.84 -5.14
N ILE A 134 -1.38 -26.96 -5.22
CA ILE A 134 -1.55 -27.92 -4.12
C ILE A 134 -0.14 -28.30 -3.67
N ARG A 135 0.29 -27.81 -2.50
CA ARG A 135 1.61 -28.09 -1.92
C ARG A 135 1.41 -28.81 -0.60
N THR A 136 2.29 -29.75 -0.31
CA THR A 136 2.29 -30.51 0.93
C THR A 136 2.38 -29.58 2.14
N LYS A 137 1.64 -29.90 3.23
CA LYS A 137 1.55 -29.10 4.47
C LYS A 137 2.92 -28.64 5.02
N GLY A 138 3.97 -29.45 4.85
CA GLY A 138 5.33 -29.12 5.33
C GLY A 138 5.99 -27.95 4.58
N ILE A 139 5.77 -27.84 3.26
CA ILE A 139 6.30 -26.73 2.45
C ILE A 139 5.48 -25.45 2.70
N GLN A 140 4.17 -25.61 2.89
CA GLN A 140 3.27 -24.50 3.23
C GLN A 140 3.69 -23.85 4.56
N ASN A 141 3.95 -24.63 5.61
CA ASN A 141 4.39 -24.11 6.92
C ASN A 141 5.76 -23.40 6.89
N HIS A 142 6.67 -23.80 6.00
CA HIS A 142 7.98 -23.17 5.89
C HIS A 142 7.92 -21.86 5.08
N LEU A 143 7.04 -21.78 4.08
CA LEU A 143 6.80 -20.58 3.27
C LEU A 143 5.82 -19.59 3.91
N ASP A 144 4.91 -20.05 4.78
CA ASP A 144 4.05 -19.19 5.59
C ASP A 144 4.85 -18.34 6.60
N LYS A 145 6.12 -18.71 6.86
CA LYS A 145 7.09 -17.87 7.59
C LYS A 145 7.77 -16.83 6.71
N ALA A 146 7.70 -16.97 5.39
CA ALA A 146 8.34 -16.12 4.38
C ALA A 146 7.30 -15.31 3.57
N LYS A 147 6.21 -14.84 4.19
CA LYS A 147 5.02 -14.15 3.61
C LYS A 147 5.32 -12.85 2.83
N VAL A 148 6.10 -12.91 1.75
CA VAL A 148 6.13 -11.89 0.71
C VAL A 148 5.67 -12.53 -0.59
N ARG A 149 4.37 -12.36 -0.88
CA ARG A 149 3.79 -12.77 -2.16
C ARG A 149 4.11 -11.74 -3.26
N PHE A 150 3.91 -12.11 -4.51
CA PHE A 150 4.03 -11.23 -5.69
C PHE A 150 5.44 -10.73 -6.06
N GLY A 151 6.49 -11.21 -5.39
CA GLY A 151 7.88 -10.93 -5.78
C GLY A 151 8.26 -9.45 -5.71
N ILE A 152 7.73 -8.75 -4.69
CA ILE A 152 8.03 -7.35 -4.36
C ILE A 152 9.27 -7.25 -3.44
N ASP A 153 9.62 -8.34 -2.77
CA ASP A 153 10.84 -8.52 -1.98
C ASP A 153 12.11 -8.11 -2.72
N LYS A 154 12.16 -8.25 -4.05
CA LYS A 154 13.31 -7.84 -4.87
C LYS A 154 13.65 -6.35 -4.78
N TYR A 155 12.74 -5.50 -4.30
CA TYR A 155 12.99 -4.06 -4.11
C TYR A 155 13.45 -3.69 -2.70
N LYS A 156 13.54 -4.67 -1.78
CA LYS A 156 14.11 -4.45 -0.45
C LYS A 156 15.59 -4.05 -0.57
N GLY A 157 16.00 -3.06 0.22
CA GLY A 157 17.35 -2.50 0.21
C GLY A 157 17.66 -1.56 -0.96
N SER A 158 16.70 -1.33 -1.87
CA SER A 158 16.82 -0.32 -2.95
C SER A 158 15.76 0.75 -2.80
N PHE A 159 14.49 0.40 -3.07
CA PHE A 159 13.34 1.32 -2.95
C PHE A 159 12.52 1.09 -1.69
N LEU A 160 12.58 -0.12 -1.13
CA LEU A 160 11.82 -0.51 0.04
C LEU A 160 12.76 -0.87 1.18
N GLU A 161 12.36 -0.51 2.39
CA GLU A 161 12.95 -1.10 3.59
C GLU A 161 12.38 -2.51 3.78
N GLU A 162 11.06 -2.62 3.76
CA GLU A 162 10.35 -3.86 3.97
C GLU A 162 9.14 -4.02 3.05
N ALA A 163 8.69 -5.27 2.91
CA ALA A 163 7.50 -5.62 2.17
C ALA A 163 6.76 -6.74 2.90
N PHE A 164 5.43 -6.62 2.99
CA PHE A 164 4.56 -7.55 3.70
C PHE A 164 3.34 -7.91 2.86
N THR A 165 2.80 -9.10 3.10
CA THR A 165 1.54 -9.53 2.49
C THR A 165 0.59 -10.09 3.55
N PRO A 166 -0.03 -9.24 4.39
CA PRO A 166 -0.95 -9.68 5.44
C PRO A 166 -2.35 -9.97 4.88
N GLU A 167 -3.10 -10.78 5.61
CA GLU A 167 -4.54 -10.86 5.41
C GLU A 167 -5.24 -9.61 5.98
N CYS A 168 -6.35 -9.19 5.37
CA CYS A 168 -7.15 -8.15 5.98
C CYS A 168 -7.72 -8.60 7.33
N GLY A 169 -7.75 -7.68 8.31
CA GLY A 169 -8.18 -7.94 9.69
C GLY A 169 -7.05 -7.68 10.68
N ASN A 170 -6.97 -8.51 11.73
CA ASN A 170 -6.04 -8.29 12.84
C ASN A 170 -4.56 -8.38 12.46
N GLU A 171 -4.20 -9.11 11.40
CA GLU A 171 -2.82 -9.14 10.89
C GLU A 171 -2.44 -7.78 10.29
N PHE A 172 -3.27 -7.27 9.38
CA PHE A 172 -3.06 -5.96 8.78
C PHE A 172 -3.10 -4.81 9.82
N LYS A 173 -4.07 -4.80 10.74
CA LYS A 173 -4.15 -3.78 11.80
C LYS A 173 -2.90 -3.78 12.69
N ARG A 174 -2.44 -4.96 13.13
CA ARG A 174 -1.20 -5.07 13.93
C ARG A 174 0.03 -4.62 13.15
N LEU A 175 0.08 -4.87 11.85
CA LEU A 175 1.17 -4.41 11.00
C LEU A 175 1.20 -2.88 10.91
N LEU A 176 0.05 -2.25 10.65
CA LEU A 176 -0.08 -0.79 10.64
C LEU A 176 0.34 -0.18 11.98
N GLN A 177 -0.11 -0.75 13.11
CA GLN A 177 0.30 -0.33 14.46
C GLN A 177 1.80 -0.48 14.72
N ARG A 178 2.41 -1.58 14.25
CA ARG A 178 3.85 -1.80 14.36
C ARG A 178 4.66 -0.66 13.72
N PHE A 179 4.12 -0.02 12.68
CA PHE A 179 4.75 1.11 12.01
C PHE A 179 4.29 2.47 12.55
N GLY A 180 3.52 2.52 13.64
CA GLY A 180 3.09 3.76 14.26
C GLY A 180 1.84 4.41 13.63
N VAL A 181 1.15 3.71 12.74
CA VAL A 181 -0.13 4.20 12.21
C VAL A 181 -1.18 4.13 13.31
N LYS A 182 -1.82 5.27 13.61
CA LYS A 182 -2.89 5.35 14.61
C LYS A 182 -4.15 4.68 14.08
N ILE A 183 -4.56 3.61 14.75
CA ILE A 183 -5.75 2.80 14.44
C ILE A 183 -6.59 2.77 15.71
N GLN A 184 -7.90 2.95 15.58
CA GLN A 184 -8.85 2.67 16.65
C GLN A 184 -9.07 1.15 16.72
N ILE A 185 -8.61 0.52 17.80
CA ILE A 185 -8.98 -0.86 18.08
C ILE A 185 -10.31 -0.83 18.83
N GLU A 186 -11.33 -1.46 18.25
CA GLU A 186 -12.56 -1.84 18.96
C GLU A 186 -12.33 -3.03 19.89
#